data_AF-A0A7X5X8E3-F1
#
_entry.id   AF-A0A7X5X8E3-F1
#
_cell.length_a   1.000
_cell.length_b   1.000
_cell.length_c   1.000
_cell.angle_alpha   90.00
_cell.angle_beta   90.00
_cell.angle_gamma   90.00
#
_symmetry.space_group_name_H-M   'P 1'
#
loop_
_entity.id
_entity.type
_entity.pdbx_description
1 polymer ?
#
loop_
_entity_poly.entity_id
_entity_poly.type
_entity_poly.pdbx_seq_one_letter_code
_entity_poly.pdbx_strand_id
1 'polypeptide(L)'
;MRREGQELRWKMTVEGDGPWHLRLESPHGVEATATGDNVFEALRSMRPGLASKGVEVCCHGARADVRPSGLSASHGAWMVYVLRLWRPPTVRDLVPTFGYCPAELTGSVEEQDAYWEKHLQSRKNWFNFINPVWWLYFLTASWGRPKGLNLRDRP
;
A
#
# COMPACT_ATOMS: atom_id res chain seq x y z
N MET A 1 -18.21 -11.70 -9.93
CA MET A 1 -19.01 -10.58 -10.48
C MET A 1 -18.95 -9.46 -9.43
N ARG A 2 -18.00 -8.52 -9.54
CA ARG A 2 -17.85 -7.43 -8.57
C ARG A 2 -18.92 -6.37 -8.91
N ARG A 3 -19.66 -5.89 -7.90
CA ARG A 3 -20.85 -5.02 -8.06
C ARG A 3 -20.46 -3.70 -8.71
N GLU A 4 -21.32 -3.19 -9.61
CA GLU A 4 -21.29 -1.79 -10.03
C GLU A 4 -21.34 -0.91 -8.78
N GLY A 5 -20.27 -0.17 -8.54
CA GLY A 5 -20.12 0.75 -7.41
C GLY A 5 -19.74 2.14 -7.93
N GLN A 6 -20.11 3.17 -7.18
CA GLN A 6 -19.68 4.53 -7.47
C GLN A 6 -18.39 4.83 -6.71
N GLU A 7 -17.37 5.33 -7.41
CA GLU A 7 -16.19 5.89 -6.74
C GLU A 7 -16.52 7.28 -6.17
N LEU A 8 -16.23 7.47 -4.89
CA LEU A 8 -16.41 8.74 -4.19
C LEU A 8 -15.08 9.16 -3.56
N ARG A 9 -14.82 10.48 -3.55
CA ARG A 9 -13.66 11.03 -2.85
C ARG A 9 -14.00 11.27 -1.40
N TRP A 10 -13.34 10.54 -0.51
CA TRP A 10 -13.44 10.69 0.93
C TRP A 10 -12.16 11.33 1.48
N LYS A 11 -12.25 11.95 2.66
CA LYS A 11 -11.11 12.57 3.32
C LYS A 11 -10.52 11.60 4.34
N MET A 12 -9.23 11.32 4.21
CA MET A 12 -8.46 10.59 5.22
C MET A 12 -7.62 11.60 6.01
N THR A 13 -7.88 11.71 7.31
CA THR A 13 -7.07 12.49 8.25
C THR A 13 -6.18 11.53 9.04
N VAL A 14 -4.90 11.88 9.16
CA VAL A 14 -3.90 11.10 9.88
C VAL A 14 -3.29 11.98 10.96
N GLU A 15 -3.34 11.53 12.21
CA GLU A 15 -2.82 12.25 13.38
C GLU A 15 -1.81 11.39 14.14
N GLY A 16 -0.85 12.07 14.79
CA GLY A 16 0.21 11.48 15.59
C GLY A 16 1.55 11.32 14.85
N ASP A 17 2.59 11.05 15.62
CA ASP A 17 3.88 10.49 15.20
C ASP A 17 4.09 9.06 15.73
N GLY A 18 3.01 8.51 16.32
CA GLY A 18 2.90 7.18 16.93
C GLY A 18 2.15 7.24 18.27
N PRO A 19 1.27 6.28 18.61
CA PRO A 19 0.49 5.45 17.69
C PRO A 19 -0.32 6.33 16.72
N TRP A 20 -0.54 5.83 15.49
CA TRP A 20 -1.18 6.60 14.43
C TRP A 20 -2.69 6.51 14.53
N HIS A 21 -3.37 7.65 14.44
CA HIS A 21 -4.82 7.75 14.46
C HIS A 21 -5.33 8.12 13.08
N LEU A 22 -6.14 7.25 12.48
CA LEU A 22 -6.78 7.49 11.18
C LEU A 22 -8.25 7.82 11.40
N ARG A 23 -8.73 8.81 10.65
CA ARG A 23 -10.15 9.16 10.55
C ARG A 23 -10.53 9.25 9.09
N LEU A 24 -11.51 8.46 8.70
CA LEU A 24 -12.07 8.45 7.36
C LEU A 24 -13.45 9.12 7.36
N GLU A 25 -13.59 10.15 6.53
CA GLU A 25 -14.78 10.99 6.45
C GLU A 25 -15.39 10.92 5.04
N SER A 26 -16.65 10.49 4.97
CA SER A 26 -17.50 10.66 3.79
C SER A 26 -18.07 12.08 3.76
N PRO A 27 -18.70 12.52 2.65
CA PRO A 27 -19.46 13.77 2.64
C PRO A 27 -20.58 13.85 3.69
N HIS A 28 -20.98 12.71 4.28
CA HIS A 28 -22.03 12.61 5.30
C HIS A 28 -21.50 12.56 6.74
N GLY A 29 -20.17 12.53 6.94
CA GLY A 29 -19.54 12.55 8.25
C GLY A 29 -18.46 11.49 8.43
N VAL A 30 -18.12 11.21 9.69
CA VAL A 30 -17.09 10.22 10.05
C VAL A 30 -17.63 8.81 9.85
N GLU A 31 -16.97 8.01 9.02
CA GLU A 31 -17.38 6.64 8.69
C GLU A 31 -16.62 5.58 9.47
N ALA A 32 -15.34 5.86 9.76
CA ALA A 32 -14.47 4.96 10.49
C ALA A 32 -13.32 5.73 11.16
N THR A 33 -12.91 5.23 12.31
CA THR A 33 -11.66 5.60 12.97
C THR A 33 -10.88 4.33 13.29
N ALA A 34 -9.56 4.42 13.27
CA ALA A 34 -8.70 3.32 13.69
C ALA A 34 -7.38 3.83 14.22
N THR A 35 -6.76 2.98 15.02
CA THR A 35 -5.40 3.18 15.53
C THR A 35 -4.50 2.04 15.08
N GLY A 36 -3.20 2.31 15.00
CA GLY A 36 -2.20 1.29 14.71
C GLY A 36 -0.79 1.82 14.91
N ASP A 37 0.16 0.89 15.00
CA ASP A 37 1.58 1.22 15.18
C ASP A 37 2.16 1.99 13.99
N ASN A 38 1.50 1.87 12.83
CA ASN A 38 1.78 2.62 11.61
C ASN A 38 0.49 2.83 10.82
N VAL A 39 0.52 3.73 9.83
CA VAL A 39 -0.69 4.10 9.07
C VAL A 39 -1.25 2.95 8.24
N PHE A 40 -0.40 1.98 7.85
CA PHE A 40 -0.82 0.79 7.12
C PHE A 40 -1.63 -0.16 8.01
N GLU A 41 -1.16 -0.44 9.23
CA GLU A 41 -1.90 -1.29 10.19
C GLU A 41 -3.19 -0.62 10.67
N ALA A 42 -3.18 0.71 10.88
CA ALA A 42 -4.40 1.46 11.21
C ALA A 42 -5.42 1.42 10.05
N LEU A 43 -4.97 1.55 8.80
CA LEU A 43 -5.84 1.40 7.63
C LEU A 43 -6.39 -0.04 7.53
N ARG A 44 -5.52 -1.03 7.73
CA ARG A 44 -5.87 -2.44 7.69
C ARG A 44 -6.92 -2.80 8.73
N SER A 45 -6.86 -2.22 9.93
CA SER A 45 -7.82 -2.50 11.01
C SER A 45 -9.21 -1.91 10.80
N MET A 46 -9.35 -0.75 10.12
CA MET A 46 -10.69 -0.19 9.82
C MET A 46 -11.41 -0.85 8.64
N ARG A 47 -10.67 -1.43 7.69
CA ARG A 47 -11.22 -1.95 6.43
C ARG A 47 -12.33 -2.98 6.59
N PRO A 48 -12.27 -3.96 7.52
CA PRO A 48 -13.37 -4.91 7.73
C PRO A 48 -14.69 -4.22 8.12
N GLY A 49 -14.64 -3.16 8.94
CA GLY A 49 -15.82 -2.38 9.33
C GLY A 49 -16.41 -1.54 8.19
N LEU A 50 -15.58 -1.12 7.23
CA LEU A 50 -16.05 -0.46 6.00
C LEU A 50 -16.64 -1.48 5.01
N ALA A 51 -16.01 -2.64 4.87
CA ALA A 51 -16.46 -3.71 3.98
C ALA A 51 -17.84 -4.23 4.37
N SER A 52 -18.16 -4.34 5.67
CA SER A 52 -19.49 -4.74 6.14
C SER A 52 -20.60 -3.74 5.77
N LYS A 53 -20.22 -2.47 5.52
CA LYS A 53 -21.10 -1.42 5.00
C LYS A 53 -21.14 -1.37 3.46
N GLY A 54 -20.44 -2.28 2.78
CA GLY A 54 -20.31 -2.27 1.32
C GLY A 54 -19.34 -1.22 0.78
N VAL A 55 -18.44 -0.69 1.61
CA VAL A 55 -17.46 0.33 1.24
C VAL A 55 -16.09 -0.32 1.06
N GLU A 56 -15.44 0.00 -0.06
CA GLU A 56 -14.07 -0.43 -0.36
C GLU A 56 -13.15 0.80 -0.44
N VAL A 57 -11.95 0.70 0.16
CA VAL A 57 -11.00 1.82 0.16
C VAL A 57 -10.09 1.71 -1.05
N CYS A 58 -10.20 2.65 -1.99
CA CYS A 58 -9.44 2.68 -3.25
C CYS A 58 -8.04 3.33 -3.09
N CYS A 59 -7.18 2.78 -2.22
CA CYS A 59 -5.79 3.21 -2.08
C CYS A 59 -4.80 2.04 -2.13
N HIS A 60 -3.52 2.33 -2.37
CA HIS A 60 -2.50 1.29 -2.49
C HIS A 60 -2.37 0.42 -1.24
N GLY A 61 -2.54 0.98 -0.04
CA GLY A 61 -2.53 0.22 1.22
C GLY A 61 -3.65 -0.83 1.31
N ALA A 62 -4.71 -0.71 0.51
CA ALA A 62 -5.81 -1.66 0.45
C ALA A 62 -5.66 -2.73 -0.64
N ARG A 63 -4.57 -2.69 -1.43
CA ARG A 63 -4.26 -3.74 -2.41
C ARG A 63 -4.01 -5.08 -1.73
N ALA A 64 -4.44 -6.16 -2.38
CA ALA A 64 -4.11 -7.52 -1.92
C ALA A 64 -2.60 -7.80 -2.04
N ASP A 65 -1.93 -7.22 -3.03
CA ASP A 65 -0.55 -7.50 -3.37
C ASP A 65 0.46 -6.50 -2.78
N VAL A 66 0.21 -5.90 -1.61
CA VAL A 66 1.17 -4.95 -0.99
C VAL A 66 1.61 -5.31 0.41
N ARG A 67 2.82 -4.85 0.78
CA ARG A 67 3.30 -4.87 2.16
C ARG A 67 4.32 -3.73 2.39
N PRO A 68 4.33 -3.07 3.56
CA PRO A 68 5.47 -2.23 3.95
C PRO A 68 6.71 -3.10 4.20
N SER A 69 7.90 -2.54 3.95
CA SER A 69 9.13 -3.15 4.47
C SER A 69 9.23 -2.96 5.98
N GLY A 70 10.04 -3.76 6.67
CA GLY A 70 10.27 -3.58 8.12
C GLY A 70 10.76 -2.18 8.47
N LEU A 71 11.66 -1.61 7.67
CA LEU A 71 12.12 -0.23 7.82
C LEU A 71 11.01 0.80 7.60
N SER A 72 10.15 0.60 6.60
CA SER A 72 9.03 1.51 6.37
C SER A 72 8.00 1.41 7.50
N ALA A 73 7.70 0.19 7.96
CA ALA A 73 6.77 -0.06 9.06
C ALA A 73 7.22 0.61 10.35
N SER A 74 8.53 0.62 10.66
CA SER A 74 9.06 1.31 11.84
C SER A 74 9.07 2.84 11.72
N HIS A 75 8.77 3.39 10.54
CA HIS A 75 8.71 4.84 10.26
C HIS A 75 7.33 5.22 9.70
N GLY A 76 6.26 4.68 10.29
CA GLY A 76 4.88 5.07 9.99
C GLY A 76 4.26 4.45 8.75
N ALA A 77 4.98 3.64 7.96
CA ALA A 77 4.46 2.91 6.79
C ALA A 77 3.82 3.80 5.70
N TRP A 78 4.41 4.96 5.42
CA TRP A 78 3.93 5.88 4.38
C TRP A 78 4.06 5.35 2.94
N MET A 79 4.89 4.34 2.74
CA MET A 79 5.13 3.69 1.45
C MET A 79 4.98 2.18 1.61
N VAL A 80 4.43 1.52 0.58
CA VAL A 80 4.31 0.07 0.50
C VAL A 80 4.88 -0.44 -0.80
N TYR A 81 5.38 -1.68 -0.80
CA TYR A 81 5.82 -2.34 -2.03
C TYR A 81 4.67 -3.12 -2.65
N VAL A 82 4.46 -2.97 -3.95
CA VAL A 82 3.68 -3.90 -4.76
C VAL A 82 4.48 -5.18 -4.97
N LEU A 83 4.02 -6.26 -4.37
CA LEU A 83 4.68 -7.55 -4.33
C LEU A 83 4.39 -8.33 -5.61
N ARG A 84 5.44 -8.94 -6.17
CA ARG A 84 5.34 -9.90 -7.28
C ARG A 84 5.79 -11.26 -6.78
N LEU A 85 5.14 -12.33 -7.24
CA LEU A 85 5.51 -13.70 -6.85
C LEU A 85 6.72 -14.23 -7.64
N TRP A 86 6.92 -13.75 -8.87
CA TRP A 86 8.00 -14.19 -9.75
C TRP A 86 9.30 -13.39 -9.58
N ARG A 87 9.31 -12.34 -8.75
CA ARG A 87 10.51 -11.55 -8.48
C ARG A 87 10.48 -10.82 -7.13
N PRO A 88 11.63 -10.64 -6.48
CA PRO A 88 11.79 -9.66 -5.41
C PRO A 88 11.26 -8.25 -5.77
N PRO A 89 10.66 -7.53 -4.79
CA PRO A 89 10.29 -6.13 -4.94
C PRO A 89 11.53 -5.24 -5.10
N THR A 90 11.36 -4.13 -5.81
CA THR A 90 12.41 -3.14 -6.10
C THR A 90 11.89 -1.75 -5.80
N VAL A 91 12.74 -0.72 -5.82
CA VAL A 91 12.32 0.68 -5.60
C VAL A 91 11.23 1.15 -6.57
N ARG A 92 11.13 0.54 -7.76
CA ARG A 92 10.08 0.83 -8.76
C ARG A 92 8.70 0.32 -8.35
N ASP A 93 8.64 -0.61 -7.40
CA ASP A 93 7.41 -1.17 -6.86
C ASP A 93 6.92 -0.41 -5.63
N LEU A 94 7.68 0.59 -5.18
CA LEU A 94 7.34 1.38 -4.00
C LEU A 94 6.30 2.44 -4.38
N VAL A 95 5.16 2.41 -3.69
CA VAL A 95 4.02 3.31 -3.92
C VAL A 95 3.54 3.94 -2.62
N PRO A 96 2.95 5.16 -2.63
CA PRO A 96 2.42 5.78 -1.41
C PRO A 96 1.24 5.00 -0.85
N THR A 97 1.19 4.75 0.46
CA THR A 97 0.12 3.95 1.10
C THR A 97 -1.28 4.51 0.84
N PHE A 98 -1.44 5.83 0.88
CA PHE A 98 -2.70 6.51 0.58
C PHE A 98 -2.85 6.95 -0.88
N GLY A 99 -1.90 6.59 -1.76
CA GLY A 99 -2.02 6.84 -3.19
C GLY A 99 -3.22 6.08 -3.77
N TYR A 100 -3.93 6.68 -4.73
CA TYR A 100 -5.10 6.07 -5.34
C TYR A 100 -4.76 4.73 -6.00
N CYS A 101 -5.67 3.77 -5.86
CA CYS A 101 -5.61 2.50 -6.55
C CYS A 101 -7.01 2.10 -7.04
N PRO A 102 -7.17 1.64 -8.29
CA PRO A 102 -8.45 1.13 -8.77
C PRO A 102 -9.00 -0.02 -7.93
N ALA A 103 -10.33 -0.10 -7.82
CA ALA A 103 -11.06 -1.08 -7.01
C ALA A 103 -10.83 -2.53 -7.46
N GLU A 104 -10.31 -2.75 -8.68
CA GLU A 104 -10.02 -4.09 -9.19
C GLU A 104 -8.77 -4.69 -8.53
N LEU A 105 -7.89 -3.85 -7.98
CA LEU A 105 -6.58 -4.24 -7.43
C LEU A 105 -6.58 -4.30 -5.89
N THR A 106 -7.57 -3.65 -5.27
CA THR A 106 -7.89 -3.75 -3.84
C THR A 106 -8.44 -5.13 -3.51
N GLY A 107 -8.21 -5.57 -2.28
CA GLY A 107 -8.71 -6.86 -1.77
C GLY A 107 -9.24 -6.74 -0.35
N SER A 108 -9.57 -7.88 0.26
CA SER A 108 -9.84 -7.97 1.69
C SER A 108 -8.54 -7.98 2.51
N VAL A 109 -8.65 -7.97 3.84
CA VAL A 109 -7.49 -8.12 4.73
C VAL A 109 -6.93 -9.53 4.63
N GLU A 110 -7.81 -10.53 4.53
CA GLU A 110 -7.49 -11.94 4.38
C GLU A 110 -6.80 -12.24 3.06
N GLU A 111 -7.25 -11.61 1.96
CA GLU A 111 -6.59 -11.71 0.65
C GLU A 111 -5.18 -11.10 0.69
N GLN A 112 -5.01 -10.00 1.42
CA GLN A 112 -3.71 -9.36 1.61
C GLN A 112 -2.73 -10.24 2.40
N ASP A 113 -3.21 -10.91 3.46
CA ASP A 113 -2.40 -11.86 4.22
C ASP A 113 -2.08 -13.12 3.42
N ALA A 114 -3.06 -13.68 2.71
CA ALA A 114 -2.85 -14.85 1.85
C ALA A 114 -1.84 -14.57 0.73
N TYR A 115 -1.85 -13.36 0.15
CA TYR A 115 -0.84 -12.95 -0.83
C TYR A 115 0.55 -12.84 -0.19
N TRP A 116 0.63 -12.27 1.00
CA TRP A 116 1.88 -12.14 1.75
C TRP A 116 2.51 -13.50 2.05
N GLU A 117 1.73 -14.48 2.48
CA GLU A 117 2.20 -15.85 2.71
C GLU A 117 2.74 -16.49 1.43
N LYS A 118 2.01 -16.37 0.31
CA LYS A 118 2.47 -16.85 -1.01
C LYS A 118 3.78 -16.17 -1.42
N HIS A 119 3.90 -14.87 -1.18
CA HIS A 119 5.13 -14.13 -1.47
C HIS A 119 6.30 -14.65 -0.65
N LEU A 120 6.13 -14.88 0.66
CA LEU A 120 7.18 -15.46 1.52
C LEU A 120 7.60 -16.87 1.08
N GLN A 121 6.65 -17.70 0.65
CA GLN A 121 6.94 -19.03 0.12
C GLN A 121 7.73 -18.94 -1.20
N SER A 122 7.34 -18.04 -2.11
CA SER A 122 8.02 -17.85 -3.40
C SER A 122 9.49 -17.40 -3.26
N ARG A 123 9.81 -16.66 -2.18
CA ARG A 123 11.17 -16.20 -1.90
C ARG A 123 12.11 -17.32 -1.43
N LYS A 124 11.58 -18.45 -0.96
CA LYS A 124 12.39 -19.61 -0.55
C LYS A 124 12.88 -20.44 -1.75
N ASN A 125 12.38 -20.16 -2.96
CA ASN A 125 12.86 -20.80 -4.18
C ASN A 125 14.21 -20.24 -4.61
N TRP A 126 15.27 -21.04 -4.41
CA TRP A 126 16.67 -20.76 -4.73
C TRP A 126 16.87 -20.19 -6.16
N PHE A 127 16.06 -20.62 -7.14
CA PHE A 127 16.20 -20.19 -8.55
C PHE A 127 16.07 -18.67 -8.77
N ASN A 128 15.46 -17.92 -7.86
CA ASN A 128 15.39 -16.46 -7.94
C ASN A 128 16.76 -15.77 -7.75
N PHE A 129 17.75 -16.47 -7.20
CA PHE A 129 19.09 -15.94 -6.93
C PHE A 129 20.13 -16.30 -8.00
N ILE A 130 19.84 -17.20 -8.95
CA ILE A 130 20.81 -17.66 -9.98
C ILE A 130 20.72 -16.86 -11.29
N ASN A 131 19.74 -15.97 -11.48
CA ASN A 131 19.55 -15.29 -12.76
C ASN A 131 20.47 -14.05 -12.93
N PRO A 132 21.47 -14.06 -13.83
CA PRO A 132 22.45 -12.96 -14.00
C PRO A 132 21.83 -11.66 -14.52
N VAL A 133 20.59 -11.68 -15.05
CA VAL A 133 19.84 -10.48 -15.41
C VAL A 133 19.55 -9.60 -14.18
N TRP A 134 19.53 -10.17 -12.97
CA TRP A 134 19.36 -9.39 -11.74
C TRP A 134 20.52 -8.44 -11.46
N TRP A 135 21.76 -8.81 -11.78
CA TRP A 135 22.92 -7.94 -11.56
C TRP A 135 22.90 -6.75 -12.53
N LEU A 136 22.52 -6.99 -13.79
CA LEU A 136 22.24 -5.95 -14.77
C LEU A 136 21.04 -5.07 -14.36
N TYR A 137 20.01 -5.66 -13.77
CA TYR A 137 18.84 -4.94 -13.28
C TYR A 137 19.17 -4.04 -12.08
N PHE A 138 19.99 -4.52 -11.12
CA PHE A 138 20.49 -3.70 -10.00
C PHE A 138 21.38 -2.54 -10.46
N LEU A 139 22.20 -2.75 -11.49
CA LEU A 139 23.02 -1.69 -12.10
C LEU A 139 22.19 -0.62 -12.83
N THR A 140 21.04 -0.98 -13.38
CA THR A 140 20.20 -0.08 -14.19
C THR A 140 19.01 0.52 -13.43
N ALA A 141 18.59 -0.07 -12.29
CA ALA A 141 17.52 0.47 -11.45
C ALA A 141 17.93 1.70 -10.62
N SER A 142 19.24 1.91 -10.41
CA SER A 142 19.81 3.07 -9.71
C SER A 142 19.85 4.36 -10.55
N TRP A 143 19.42 4.33 -11.82
CA TRP A 143 19.52 5.44 -12.77
C TRP A 143 18.22 6.21 -13.02
N GLY A 144 17.18 6.00 -12.20
CA GLY A 144 15.92 6.75 -12.30
C GLY A 144 15.78 7.82 -11.20
N ARG A 145 16.40 8.99 -11.38
CA ARG A 145 16.02 10.17 -10.58
C ARG A 145 14.59 10.58 -10.94
N PRO A 146 13.67 10.83 -9.99
CA PRO A 146 12.42 11.49 -10.32
C PRO A 146 12.72 12.92 -10.79
N LYS A 147 12.43 13.21 -12.07
CA LYS A 147 12.35 14.58 -12.57
C LYS A 147 11.00 15.15 -12.15
N GLY A 148 11.02 16.27 -11.43
CA GLY A 148 9.85 17.15 -11.28
C GLY A 148 9.26 17.21 -9.87
N LEU A 149 9.92 17.95 -8.98
CA LEU A 149 9.23 18.70 -7.93
C LEU A 149 9.77 20.13 -7.95
N ASN A 150 9.33 20.91 -8.93
CA ASN A 150 9.45 22.37 -8.89
C ASN A 150 8.27 22.89 -8.08
N LEU A 151 8.52 23.24 -6.82
CA LEU A 151 7.62 24.06 -6.02
C LEU A 151 8.47 25.16 -5.37
N ARG A 152 8.71 26.22 -6.13
CA ARG A 152 8.97 27.56 -5.61
C ARG A 152 8.44 28.57 -6.64
N ASP A 153 7.13 28.80 -6.58
CA ASP A 153 6.62 30.15 -6.76
C ASP A 153 6.33 30.72 -5.36
N ARG A 154 7.05 31.81 -5.12
CA ARG A 154 6.95 32.96 -4.22
C ARG A 154 5.63 33.24 -3.48
N PRO A 155 5.65 34.09 -2.44
CA PRO A 155 5.90 35.54 -2.56
C PRO A 155 7.36 35.99 -2.42
#